data_AF-A0AAV3ZKD9-F1
#
_entry.id   AF-A0AAV3ZKD9-F1
#
_cell.length_a   1.000
_cell.length_b   1.000
_cell.length_c   1.000
_cell.angle_alpha   90.00
_cell.angle_beta   90.00
_cell.angle_gamma   90.00
#
_symmetry.space_group_name_H-M   'P 1'
#
loop_
_entity.id
_entity.type
_entity.pdbx_description
1 polymer ?
#
loop_
_entity_poly.entity_id
_entity_poly.type
_entity_poly.pdbx_seq_one_letter_code
_entity_poly.pdbx_strand_id
1 'polypeptide(L)'
;MELHRVFMRLSNRPMQDRNIPLTNIIGFASDNCSTMMDSSGGYQKPLCYDVPSVFIMGCVCHSFALCASHAVSVLPSFLEASLMDLTSYFSRSSKRQTDFTMIQDVVDTVNHKIPKLSQTRWLSPENVIKMILEQYEALLLYFQSEAITDKVDGANRIYNTLNKRGIKYMLLFLRYVLQKVNNLNLEFQSERFRLHML
;
A
#
# COMPACT_ATOMS: atom_id res chain seq x y z
N MET A 1 -10.88 31.75 -11.81
CA MET A 1 -10.42 32.63 -10.70
C MET A 1 -11.25 32.48 -9.42
N GLU A 2 -12.58 32.42 -9.49
CA GLU A 2 -13.43 32.33 -8.28
C GLU A 2 -13.27 31.03 -7.47
N LEU A 3 -13.24 29.87 -8.11
CA LEU A 3 -13.08 28.57 -7.42
C LEU A 3 -11.78 28.49 -6.60
N HIS A 4 -10.69 29.05 -7.12
CA HIS A 4 -9.40 29.10 -6.43
C HIS A 4 -9.48 30.00 -5.18
N ARG A 5 -10.14 31.16 -5.26
CA ARG A 5 -10.36 32.04 -4.10
C ARG A 5 -11.28 31.43 -3.05
N VAL A 6 -12.29 30.66 -3.46
CA VAL A 6 -13.16 29.92 -2.54
C VAL A 6 -12.39 28.83 -1.80
N PHE A 7 -11.55 28.06 -2.50
CA PHE A 7 -10.68 27.05 -1.91
C PHE A 7 -9.68 27.64 -0.90
N MET A 8 -9.08 28.79 -1.22
CA MET A 8 -8.20 29.53 -0.30
C MET A 8 -8.94 29.97 0.96
N ARG A 9 -10.15 30.54 0.83
CA ARG A 9 -10.97 30.94 1.98
C ARG A 9 -11.35 29.76 2.85
N LEU A 10 -11.67 28.61 2.25
CA LEU A 10 -11.97 27.39 2.99
C LEU A 10 -10.74 26.86 3.74
N SER A 11 -9.58 26.89 3.09
CA SER A 11 -8.32 26.42 3.68
C SER A 11 -7.84 27.31 4.83
N ASN A 12 -8.08 28.62 4.74
CA ASN A 12 -7.66 29.59 5.76
C ASN A 12 -8.69 29.79 6.89
N ARG A 13 -9.93 29.31 6.71
CA ARG A 13 -11.03 29.48 7.69
C ARG A 13 -10.64 29.04 9.11
N PRO A 14 -9.98 27.88 9.34
CA PRO A 14 -9.62 27.46 10.69
C PRO A 14 -8.70 28.44 11.42
N MET A 15 -7.84 29.15 10.69
CA MET A 15 -6.96 30.18 11.26
C MET A 15 -7.73 31.47 11.54
N GLN A 16 -8.64 31.87 10.64
CA GLN A 16 -9.50 33.04 10.82
C GLN A 16 -10.43 32.88 12.02
N ASP A 17 -11.07 31.70 12.17
CA ASP A 17 -11.96 31.38 13.30
C ASP A 17 -11.22 31.44 14.65
N ARG A 18 -9.90 31.21 14.65
CA ARG A 18 -9.03 31.27 15.83
C ARG A 18 -8.26 32.57 15.95
N ASN A 19 -8.51 33.53 15.06
CA ASN A 19 -7.82 34.82 14.99
C ASN A 19 -6.28 34.68 14.92
N ILE A 20 -5.78 33.68 14.19
CA ILE A 20 -4.36 33.42 13.97
C ILE A 20 -3.93 34.07 12.64
N PRO A 21 -3.01 35.07 12.66
CA PRO A 21 -2.50 35.68 11.44
C PRO A 21 -1.79 34.67 10.54
N LEU A 22 -2.01 34.75 9.22
CA LEU A 22 -1.33 33.90 8.24
C LEU A 22 0.19 34.10 8.26
N THR A 23 0.66 35.30 8.60
CA THR A 23 2.10 35.62 8.74
C THR A 23 2.80 34.78 9.80
N ASN A 24 2.07 34.11 10.69
CA ASN A 24 2.64 33.19 11.68
C ASN A 24 2.95 31.80 11.09
N ILE A 25 2.57 31.53 9.84
CA ILE A 25 2.86 30.26 9.17
C ILE A 25 4.35 30.24 8.82
N ILE A 26 5.09 29.33 9.42
CA ILE A 26 6.52 29.12 9.16
C ILE A 26 6.72 28.07 8.06
N GLY A 27 5.80 27.11 7.96
CA GLY A 27 5.87 26.08 6.94
C GLY A 27 4.51 25.48 6.61
N PHE A 28 4.42 24.94 5.40
CA PHE A 28 3.25 24.27 4.86
C PHE A 28 3.67 22.96 4.22
N ALA A 29 3.01 21.88 4.63
CA ALA A 29 3.20 20.55 4.06
C ALA A 29 1.86 19.96 3.64
N SER A 30 1.81 19.37 2.44
CA SER A 30 0.63 18.71 1.89
C SER A 30 1.02 17.49 1.08
N ASP A 31 0.01 16.67 0.74
CA ASP A 31 0.14 15.73 -0.37
C ASP A 31 0.63 16.44 -1.65
N ASN A 32 1.31 15.72 -2.54
CA ASN A 32 1.89 16.32 -3.75
C ASN A 32 0.83 16.52 -4.85
N CYS A 33 -0.44 16.68 -4.48
CA CYS A 33 -1.50 16.94 -5.43
C CYS A 33 -1.30 18.30 -6.08
N SER A 34 -1.56 18.42 -7.38
CA SER A 34 -1.38 19.68 -8.13
C SER A 34 -2.22 20.82 -7.55
N THR A 35 -3.41 20.54 -7.01
CA THR A 35 -4.25 21.55 -6.36
C THR A 35 -3.59 22.20 -5.15
N MET A 36 -2.67 21.50 -4.48
CA MET A 36 -1.97 21.99 -3.29
C MET A 36 -0.57 22.49 -3.62
N MET A 37 0.18 21.70 -4.39
CA MET A 37 1.61 21.83 -4.57
C MET A 37 2.04 22.26 -5.98
N ASP A 38 1.13 22.64 -6.89
CA ASP A 38 1.54 23.26 -8.15
C ASP A 38 1.99 24.72 -7.93
N SER A 39 3.19 25.06 -8.43
CA SER A 39 3.75 26.42 -8.34
C SER A 39 3.01 27.42 -9.21
N SER A 40 2.27 26.94 -10.22
CA SER A 40 1.58 27.79 -11.19
C SER A 40 0.14 28.11 -10.78
N GLY A 41 -0.57 27.17 -10.17
CA GLY A 41 -1.99 27.31 -9.81
C GLY A 41 -2.44 26.54 -8.57
N GLY A 42 -1.54 25.93 -7.80
CA GLY A 42 -1.86 25.26 -6.53
C GLY A 42 -1.94 26.23 -5.35
N TYR A 43 -2.44 25.75 -4.22
CA TYR A 43 -2.56 26.52 -2.96
C TYR A 43 -1.24 27.14 -2.50
N GLN A 44 -0.10 26.49 -2.75
CA GLN A 44 1.20 27.02 -2.35
C GLN A 44 1.50 28.40 -2.95
N LYS A 45 1.02 28.70 -4.17
CA LYS A 45 1.34 29.95 -4.86
C LYS A 45 0.78 31.18 -4.13
N PRO A 46 -0.54 31.29 -3.87
CA PRO A 46 -1.07 32.39 -3.09
C PRO A 46 -0.58 32.38 -1.63
N LEU A 47 -0.31 31.21 -1.03
CA LEU A 47 0.29 31.17 0.31
C LEU A 47 1.67 31.84 0.34
N CYS A 48 2.53 31.55 -0.64
CA CYS A 48 3.84 32.21 -0.77
C CYS A 48 3.73 33.70 -1.12
N TYR A 49 2.62 34.14 -1.71
CA TYR A 49 2.36 35.56 -1.94
C TYR A 49 2.01 36.27 -0.62
N ASP A 50 1.11 35.68 0.17
CA ASP A 50 0.68 36.24 1.46
C ASP A 50 1.77 36.11 2.54
N VAL A 51 2.61 35.07 2.46
CA VAL A 51 3.67 34.74 3.41
C VAL A 51 4.95 34.35 2.66
N PRO A 52 5.75 35.31 2.17
CA PRO A 52 6.94 35.03 1.36
C PRO A 52 8.03 34.20 2.07
N SER A 53 8.03 34.17 3.40
CA SER A 53 8.97 33.40 4.22
C SER A 53 8.56 31.96 4.47
N VAL A 54 7.39 31.52 3.97
CA VAL A 54 6.88 30.17 4.25
C VAL A 54 7.74 29.09 3.60
N PHE A 55 8.08 28.07 4.37
CA PHE A 55 8.74 26.87 3.86
C PHE A 55 7.72 25.87 3.32
N ILE A 56 7.84 25.49 2.05
CA ILE A 56 6.93 24.53 1.41
C ILE A 56 7.58 23.15 1.30
N MET A 57 6.88 22.10 1.74
CA MET A 57 7.35 20.72 1.68
C MET A 57 6.27 19.77 1.14
N GLY A 58 6.61 18.97 0.14
CA GLY A 58 5.73 17.87 -0.30
C GLY A 58 5.79 16.68 0.65
N CYS A 59 4.72 15.89 0.68
CA CYS A 59 4.64 14.68 1.48
C CYS A 59 5.65 13.62 1.01
N VAL A 60 6.67 13.36 1.83
CA VAL A 60 7.69 12.32 1.57
C VAL A 60 7.04 10.95 1.36
N CYS A 61 6.04 10.60 2.17
CA CYS A 61 5.32 9.34 2.02
C CYS A 61 4.61 9.21 0.67
N HIS A 62 4.05 10.32 0.16
CA HIS A 62 3.39 10.32 -1.13
C HIS A 62 4.41 10.17 -2.26
N SER A 63 5.50 10.94 -2.24
CA SER A 63 6.61 10.79 -3.20
C SER A 63 7.15 9.36 -3.21
N PHE A 64 7.34 8.77 -2.04
CA PHE A 64 7.87 7.42 -1.91
C PHE A 64 6.88 6.35 -2.40
N ALA A 65 5.57 6.52 -2.13
CA ALA A 65 4.53 5.66 -2.69
C ALA A 65 4.52 5.70 -4.22
N LEU A 66 4.73 6.87 -4.84
CA LEU A 66 4.86 6.98 -6.29
C LEU A 66 6.09 6.24 -6.82
N CYS A 67 7.26 6.43 -6.19
CA CYS A 67 8.49 5.70 -6.56
C CYS A 67 8.28 4.19 -6.50
N ALA A 68 7.69 3.71 -5.41
CA ALA A 68 7.46 2.29 -5.22
C ALA A 68 6.39 1.75 -6.19
N SER A 69 5.38 2.56 -6.56
CA SER A 69 4.38 2.19 -7.58
C SER A 69 5.02 2.04 -8.96
N HIS A 70 5.97 2.92 -9.27
CA HIS A 70 6.74 2.79 -10.49
C HIS A 70 7.66 1.55 -10.45
N ALA A 71 8.35 1.31 -9.33
CA ALA A 71 9.21 0.13 -9.17
C ALA A 71 8.43 -1.19 -9.34
N VAL A 72 7.19 -1.24 -8.84
CA VAL A 72 6.29 -2.39 -9.02
C VAL A 72 5.94 -2.63 -10.47
N SER A 73 5.77 -1.57 -11.27
CA SER A 73 5.47 -1.73 -12.70
C SER A 73 6.59 -2.41 -13.50
N VAL A 74 7.81 -2.45 -12.94
CA VAL A 74 8.97 -3.17 -13.51
C VAL A 74 8.98 -4.66 -13.12
N LEU A 75 8.25 -5.03 -12.05
CA LEU A 75 8.13 -6.44 -11.67
C LEU A 75 7.37 -7.22 -12.75
N PRO A 76 7.60 -8.53 -12.87
CA PRO A 76 6.85 -9.35 -13.80
C PRO A 76 5.35 -9.27 -13.49
N SER A 77 4.56 -8.82 -14.47
CA SER A 77 3.10 -8.61 -14.31
C SER A 77 2.35 -9.87 -13.85
N PHE A 78 2.87 -11.05 -14.20
CA PHE A 78 2.29 -12.32 -13.77
C PHE A 78 2.36 -12.50 -12.24
N LEU A 79 3.33 -11.91 -11.54
CA LEU A 79 3.48 -12.04 -10.09
C LEU A 79 2.32 -11.35 -9.36
N GLU A 80 1.98 -10.14 -9.79
CA GLU A 80 0.82 -9.40 -9.29
C GLU A 80 -0.49 -10.12 -9.57
N ALA A 81 -0.70 -10.53 -10.83
CA ALA A 81 -1.88 -11.30 -11.22
C ALA A 81 -2.02 -12.59 -10.38
N SER A 82 -0.92 -13.28 -10.12
CA SER A 82 -0.92 -14.54 -9.35
C SER A 82 -1.26 -14.34 -7.88
N LEU A 83 -0.75 -13.27 -7.25
CA LEU A 83 -1.13 -12.93 -5.87
C LEU A 83 -2.58 -12.46 -5.77
N MET A 84 -3.07 -11.71 -6.76
CA MET A 84 -4.47 -11.34 -6.86
C MET A 84 -5.39 -12.55 -7.03
N ASP A 85 -5.01 -13.50 -7.90
CA ASP A 85 -5.74 -14.74 -8.13
C ASP A 85 -5.83 -15.57 -6.84
N LEU A 86 -4.70 -15.80 -6.17
CA LEU A 86 -4.62 -16.57 -4.93
C LEU A 86 -5.49 -15.96 -3.84
N THR A 87 -5.34 -14.67 -3.57
CA THR A 87 -6.08 -14.00 -2.49
C THR A 87 -7.58 -13.88 -2.83
N SER A 88 -7.91 -13.67 -4.12
CA SER A 88 -9.29 -13.62 -4.58
C SER A 88 -9.97 -14.99 -4.49
N TYR A 89 -9.25 -16.07 -4.80
CA TYR A 89 -9.76 -17.45 -4.73
C TYR A 89 -10.35 -17.76 -3.36
N PHE A 90 -9.65 -17.40 -2.28
CA PHE A 90 -10.14 -17.55 -0.91
C PHE A 90 -11.20 -16.52 -0.51
N SER A 91 -11.10 -15.27 -0.98
CA SER A 91 -12.09 -14.23 -0.64
C SER A 91 -13.50 -14.51 -1.17
N ARG A 92 -13.62 -15.33 -2.24
CA ARG A 92 -14.87 -15.63 -2.93
C ARG A 92 -15.70 -16.74 -2.26
N SER A 93 -15.12 -17.47 -1.32
CA SER A 93 -15.81 -18.59 -0.66
C SER A 93 -15.31 -18.79 0.77
N SER A 94 -16.21 -18.64 1.74
CA SER A 94 -15.92 -18.99 3.14
C SER A 94 -15.59 -20.47 3.29
N LYS A 95 -16.22 -21.35 2.49
CA LYS A 95 -15.93 -22.78 2.49
C LYS A 95 -14.46 -23.06 2.15
N ARG A 96 -13.87 -22.36 1.17
CA ARG A 96 -12.45 -22.54 0.83
C ARG A 96 -11.52 -22.20 1.99
N GLN A 97 -11.87 -21.18 2.78
CA GLN A 97 -11.09 -20.84 3.98
C GLN A 97 -11.22 -21.93 5.05
N THR A 98 -12.41 -22.51 5.23
CA THR A 98 -12.63 -23.64 6.15
C THR A 98 -11.86 -24.88 5.70
N ASP A 99 -11.97 -25.24 4.41
CA ASP A 99 -11.28 -26.40 3.84
C ASP A 99 -9.74 -26.21 3.93
N PHE A 100 -9.25 -24.98 3.74
CA PHE A 100 -7.84 -24.64 3.94
C PHE A 100 -7.39 -24.79 5.40
N THR A 101 -8.24 -24.43 6.36
CA THR A 101 -7.96 -24.61 7.79
C THR A 101 -7.71 -26.08 8.11
N MET A 102 -8.47 -27.00 7.51
CA MET A 102 -8.23 -28.44 7.69
C MET A 102 -6.85 -28.86 7.18
N ILE A 103 -6.38 -28.31 6.06
CA ILE A 103 -5.03 -28.57 5.56
C ILE A 103 -3.97 -27.98 6.50
N GLN A 104 -4.22 -26.79 7.05
CA GLN A 104 -3.32 -26.15 8.02
C GLN A 104 -3.15 -27.01 9.29
N ASP A 105 -4.25 -27.57 9.80
CA ASP A 105 -4.23 -28.50 10.95
C ASP A 105 -3.43 -29.78 10.63
N VAL A 106 -3.57 -30.34 9.42
CA VAL A 106 -2.86 -31.57 8.99
C VAL A 106 -1.34 -31.36 8.91
N VAL A 107 -0.90 -30.19 8.49
CA VAL A 107 0.52 -29.86 8.32
C VAL A 107 1.13 -29.18 9.56
N ASP A 108 0.38 -29.12 10.66
CA ASP A 108 0.77 -28.50 11.93
C ASP A 108 1.31 -27.07 11.77
N THR A 109 0.63 -26.27 10.93
CA THR A 109 0.93 -24.83 10.79
C THR A 109 -0.12 -23.99 11.51
N VAL A 110 0.28 -22.79 11.93
CA VAL A 110 -0.66 -21.88 12.60
C VAL A 110 -1.79 -21.51 11.65
N ASN A 111 -3.02 -21.69 12.12
CA ASN A 111 -4.22 -21.38 11.35
C ASN A 111 -4.34 -19.88 11.07
N HIS A 112 -4.31 -19.56 9.78
CA HIS A 112 -4.45 -18.20 9.29
C HIS A 112 -5.35 -18.14 8.06
N LYS A 113 -6.27 -17.17 8.08
CA LYS A 113 -7.04 -16.80 6.89
C LYS A 113 -6.15 -16.05 5.91
N ILE A 114 -6.29 -16.36 4.63
CA ILE A 114 -5.63 -15.58 3.57
C ILE A 114 -6.41 -14.27 3.34
N PRO A 115 -5.83 -13.09 3.61
CA PRO A 115 -6.51 -11.82 3.43
C PRO A 115 -6.61 -11.46 1.94
N LYS A 116 -7.68 -10.73 1.58
CA LYS A 116 -7.84 -10.19 0.23
C LYS A 116 -6.84 -9.06 -0.03
N LEU A 117 -6.16 -9.11 -1.16
CA LEU A 117 -5.30 -8.02 -1.60
C LEU A 117 -6.14 -6.85 -2.14
N SER A 118 -5.82 -5.62 -1.73
CA SER A 118 -6.51 -4.43 -2.25
C SER A 118 -5.95 -4.02 -3.62
N GLN A 119 -6.82 -3.79 -4.60
CA GLN A 119 -6.44 -3.36 -5.96
C GLN A 119 -5.69 -2.01 -5.99
N THR A 120 -5.96 -1.11 -5.05
CA THR A 120 -5.43 0.27 -5.07
C THR A 120 -4.16 0.48 -4.23
N ARG A 121 -3.69 -0.55 -3.50
CA ARG A 121 -2.54 -0.43 -2.58
C ARG A 121 -1.64 -1.67 -2.61
N TRP A 122 -1.18 -2.05 -3.81
CA TRP A 122 -0.21 -3.13 -3.99
C TRP A 122 1.10 -2.94 -3.18
N LEU A 123 1.40 -1.73 -2.74
CA LEU A 123 2.61 -1.41 -1.95
C LEU A 123 2.46 -1.53 -0.45
N SER A 124 1.24 -1.74 0.06
CA SER A 124 0.98 -1.95 1.49
C SER A 124 0.67 -3.39 1.93
N PRO A 125 0.90 -4.49 1.16
CA PRO A 125 0.49 -5.81 1.57
C PRO A 125 1.64 -6.65 2.11
N GLU A 126 2.67 -6.05 2.72
CA GLU A 126 3.73 -6.82 3.39
C GLU A 126 3.12 -7.92 4.27
N ASN A 127 2.06 -7.60 5.01
CA ASN A 127 1.30 -8.55 5.81
C ASN A 127 0.70 -9.70 4.99
N VAL A 128 0.17 -9.44 3.79
CA VAL A 128 -0.40 -10.48 2.91
C VAL A 128 0.71 -11.37 2.36
N ILE A 129 1.83 -10.78 1.89
CA ILE A 129 2.97 -11.56 1.37
C ILE A 129 3.62 -12.38 2.49
N LYS A 130 3.78 -11.78 3.67
CA LYS A 130 4.21 -12.47 4.89
C LYS A 130 3.30 -13.66 5.20
N MET A 131 1.98 -13.46 5.15
CA MET A 131 1.00 -14.51 5.38
C MET A 131 1.11 -15.65 4.36
N ILE A 132 1.24 -15.32 3.07
CA ILE A 132 1.41 -16.31 2.01
C ILE A 132 2.72 -17.10 2.19
N LEU A 133 3.80 -16.45 2.62
CA LEU A 133 5.08 -17.10 2.87
C LEU A 133 5.04 -18.03 4.10
N GLU A 134 4.36 -17.62 5.18
CA GLU A 134 4.15 -18.45 6.37
C GLU A 134 3.28 -19.67 6.05
N GLN A 135 2.31 -19.52 5.15
CA GLN A 135 1.37 -20.55 4.73
C GLN A 135 1.81 -21.32 3.47
N TYR A 136 3.03 -21.12 2.99
CA TYR A 136 3.42 -21.52 1.63
C TYR A 136 3.26 -23.01 1.36
N GLU A 137 3.71 -23.86 2.28
CA GLU A 137 3.64 -25.33 2.13
C GLU A 137 2.19 -25.83 2.23
N ALA A 138 1.40 -25.27 3.16
CA ALA A 138 -0.02 -25.57 3.28
C ALA A 138 -0.78 -25.17 2.01
N LEU A 139 -0.48 -24.00 1.43
CA LEU A 139 -1.06 -23.52 0.18
C LEU A 139 -0.71 -24.44 -0.99
N LEU A 140 0.54 -24.90 -1.09
CA LEU A 140 0.94 -25.86 -2.11
C LEU A 140 0.12 -27.15 -2.04
N LEU A 141 -0.02 -27.74 -0.84
CA LEU A 141 -0.79 -28.97 -0.64
C LEU A 141 -2.27 -28.78 -0.90
N TYR A 142 -2.86 -27.69 -0.41
CA TYR A 142 -4.26 -27.35 -0.66
C TYR A 142 -4.54 -27.23 -2.17
N PHE A 143 -3.73 -26.43 -2.88
CA PHE A 143 -3.93 -26.23 -4.31
C PHE A 143 -3.54 -27.45 -5.14
N GLN A 144 -2.67 -28.34 -4.66
CA GLN A 144 -2.40 -29.62 -5.31
C GLN A 144 -3.65 -30.51 -5.29
N SER A 145 -4.34 -30.59 -4.15
CA SER A 145 -5.60 -31.33 -4.02
C SER A 145 -6.70 -30.72 -4.88
N GLU A 146 -6.90 -29.40 -4.78
CA GLU A 146 -7.93 -28.70 -5.54
C GLU A 146 -7.66 -28.73 -7.05
N ALA A 147 -6.41 -28.72 -7.51
CA ALA A 147 -6.09 -28.80 -8.93
C ALA A 147 -6.57 -30.10 -9.61
N ILE A 148 -6.75 -31.18 -8.84
CA ILE A 148 -7.23 -32.47 -9.34
C ILE A 148 -8.75 -32.44 -9.53
N THR A 149 -9.47 -31.75 -8.64
CA THR A 149 -10.93 -31.69 -8.59
C THR A 149 -11.50 -30.52 -9.40
N ASP A 150 -10.71 -29.47 -9.61
CA ASP A 150 -11.16 -28.20 -10.17
C ASP A 150 -11.21 -28.21 -11.71
N LYS A 151 -12.40 -28.02 -12.27
CA LYS A 151 -12.65 -27.88 -13.71
C LYS A 151 -12.83 -26.42 -14.15
N VAL A 152 -12.98 -25.45 -13.23
CA VAL A 152 -13.47 -24.09 -13.56
C VAL A 152 -12.78 -22.94 -12.80
N ASP A 153 -12.29 -23.15 -11.57
CA ASP A 153 -12.02 -22.07 -10.60
C ASP A 153 -10.54 -21.64 -10.46
N GLY A 154 -9.70 -22.02 -11.40
CA GLY A 154 -8.32 -21.53 -11.51
C GLY A 154 -7.35 -22.06 -10.45
N ALA A 155 -7.75 -23.04 -9.63
CA ALA A 155 -6.88 -23.66 -8.62
C ALA A 155 -5.61 -24.26 -9.26
N ASN A 156 -5.76 -24.93 -10.41
CA ASN A 156 -4.63 -25.48 -11.17
C ASN A 156 -3.65 -24.38 -11.64
N ARG A 157 -4.14 -23.19 -12.03
CA ARG A 157 -3.27 -22.05 -12.40
C ARG A 157 -2.47 -21.54 -11.20
N ILE A 158 -3.13 -21.43 -10.04
CA ILE A 158 -2.49 -20.99 -8.79
C ILE A 158 -1.44 -22.02 -8.35
N TYR A 159 -1.79 -23.30 -8.34
CA TYR A 159 -0.87 -24.40 -8.01
C TYR A 159 0.38 -24.38 -8.89
N ASN A 160 0.20 -24.39 -10.22
CA ASN A 160 1.31 -24.37 -11.16
C ASN A 160 2.18 -23.13 -11.01
N THR A 161 1.61 -22.01 -10.58
CA THR A 161 2.40 -20.82 -10.27
C THR A 161 3.20 -21.01 -9.00
N LEU A 162 2.59 -21.34 -7.87
CA LEU A 162 3.29 -21.55 -6.60
C LEU A 162 4.39 -22.62 -6.70
N ASN A 163 4.18 -23.64 -7.54
CA ASN A 163 5.14 -24.72 -7.75
C ASN A 163 6.30 -24.34 -8.69
N LYS A 164 6.24 -23.19 -9.39
CA LYS A 164 7.36 -22.72 -10.23
C LYS A 164 8.55 -22.37 -9.35
N ARG A 165 9.72 -22.91 -9.74
CA ARG A 165 11.01 -22.51 -9.18
C ARG A 165 11.18 -21.00 -9.35
N GLY A 166 11.45 -20.28 -8.25
CA GLY A 166 11.62 -18.82 -8.29
C GLY A 166 10.53 -18.05 -7.56
N ILE A 167 9.28 -18.53 -7.52
CA ILE A 167 8.17 -17.75 -6.94
C ILE A 167 8.38 -17.46 -5.46
N LYS A 168 8.69 -18.49 -4.67
CA LYS A 168 9.00 -18.33 -3.24
C LYS A 168 10.13 -17.33 -3.01
N TYR A 169 11.18 -17.38 -3.84
CA TYR A 169 12.31 -16.45 -3.75
C TYR A 169 11.93 -15.00 -4.10
N MET A 170 11.10 -14.80 -5.13
CA MET A 170 10.57 -13.48 -5.46
C MET A 170 9.69 -12.92 -4.34
N LEU A 171 8.85 -13.75 -3.73
CA LEU A 171 8.03 -13.32 -2.58
C LEU A 171 8.87 -12.97 -1.36
N LEU A 172 9.94 -13.73 -1.07
CA LEU A 172 10.90 -13.40 -0.02
C LEU A 172 11.61 -12.08 -0.28
N PHE A 173 12.06 -11.85 -1.51
CA PHE A 173 12.65 -10.57 -1.93
C PHE A 173 11.66 -9.42 -1.77
N LEU A 174 10.42 -9.59 -2.24
CA LEU A 174 9.37 -8.57 -2.10
C LEU A 174 9.08 -8.27 -0.65
N ARG A 175 8.93 -9.29 0.21
CA ARG A 175 8.72 -9.09 1.65
C ARG A 175 9.85 -8.25 2.26
N TYR A 176 11.10 -8.55 1.93
CA TYR A 176 12.26 -7.81 2.43
C TYR A 176 12.23 -6.33 2.02
N VAL A 177 11.94 -6.03 0.76
CA VAL A 177 11.88 -4.65 0.26
C VAL A 177 10.68 -3.91 0.84
N LEU A 178 9.50 -4.53 0.86
CA LEU A 178 8.27 -3.94 1.37
C LEU A 178 8.36 -3.63 2.87
N GLN A 179 9.05 -4.45 3.65
CA GLN A 179 9.29 -4.17 5.07
C GLN A 179 10.07 -2.86 5.25
N LYS A 180 11.12 -2.63 4.45
CA LYS A 180 11.87 -1.36 4.49
C LYS A 180 11.00 -0.19 4.07
N VAL A 181 10.17 -0.38 3.05
CA VAL A 181 9.24 0.64 2.56
C VAL A 181 8.23 1.04 3.64
N ASN A 182 7.64 0.04 4.31
CA ASN A 182 6.68 0.27 5.39
C ASN A 182 7.33 0.94 6.60
N ASN A 183 8.52 0.50 7.01
CA ASN A 183 9.26 1.13 8.10
C ASN A 183 9.53 2.61 7.82
N LEU A 184 9.97 2.95 6.59
CA LEU A 184 10.17 4.34 6.19
C LEU A 184 8.87 5.15 6.29
N ASN A 185 7.76 4.61 5.77
CA ASN A 185 6.46 5.26 5.86
C ASN A 185 6.00 5.47 7.31
N LEU A 186 6.23 4.49 8.19
CA LEU A 186 5.88 4.60 9.62
C LEU A 186 6.69 5.71 10.32
N GLU A 187 7.98 5.85 9.99
CA GLU A 187 8.80 6.92 10.56
C GLU A 187 8.34 8.31 10.11
N PHE A 188 8.05 8.49 8.81
CA PHE A 188 7.57 9.78 8.27
C PHE A 188 6.11 10.11 8.61
N GLN A 189 5.32 9.13 9.06
CA GLN A 189 3.95 9.33 9.56
C GLN A 189 3.89 9.45 11.10
N SER A 190 5.04 9.38 11.79
CA SER A 190 5.08 9.55 13.24
C SER A 190 4.59 10.94 13.64
N GLU A 191 3.63 10.99 14.57
CA GLU A 191 3.18 12.25 15.19
C GLU A 191 4.25 12.87 16.10
N ARG A 192 5.24 12.08 16.53
CA ARG A 192 6.40 12.58 17.28
C ARG A 192 7.45 13.13 16.32
N PHE A 193 8.07 14.24 16.70
CA PHE A 193 9.22 14.79 16.00
C PHE A 193 10.40 13.82 16.08
N ARG A 194 10.77 13.20 14.95
CA ARG A 194 11.84 12.20 14.86
C ARG A 194 13.03 12.61 13.99
N LEU A 195 13.06 13.85 13.52
CA LEU A 195 14.13 14.36 12.65
C LEU A 195 15.53 14.26 13.28
N HIS A 196 15.60 14.29 14.62
CA HIS A 196 16.82 14.11 15.40
C HIS A 196 17.30 12.65 15.54
N MET A 197 16.50 11.67 15.11
CA MET A 197 16.82 10.24 15.16
C MET A 197 17.21 9.67 13.79
N LEU A 198 17.15 10.48 12.74
CA LEU A 198 17.51 10.12 11.37
C LEU A 198 19.02 10.23 11.13
#